data_AF-A0A3Y0ED86-F1
#
_entry.id   AF-A0A3Y0ED86-F1
#
_cell.length_a   1.000
_cell.length_b   1.000
_cell.length_c   1.000
_cell.angle_alpha   90.00
_cell.angle_beta   90.00
_cell.angle_gamma   90.00
#
_symmetry.space_group_name_H-M   'P 1'
#
loop_
_entity.id
_entity.type
_entity.pdbx_description
1 polymer ?
#
loop_
_entity_poly.entity_id
_entity_poly.type
_entity_poly.pdbx_seq_one_letter_code
_entity_poly.pdbx_strand_id
1 'polypeptide(L)' 'AAIARVEAHFAEEAQAVDRTDGLSMSFADWRFNLRSSNTEPVVRLNVESRGDIPLMEARTKEILQLLNS' A
#
# COMPACT_ATOMS: atom_id res chain seq x y z
N ALA A 1 -3.22 4.78 12.81
CA ALA A 1 -1.80 5.18 12.91
C ALA A 1 -0.97 4.54 11.79
N ALA A 2 -0.91 3.21 11.68
CA ALA A 2 -0.08 2.53 10.68
C ALA A 2 -0.41 2.89 9.22
N ILE A 3 -1.69 2.79 8.81
CA ILE A 3 -2.10 3.14 7.43
C ILE A 3 -1.80 4.61 7.10
N ALA A 4 -2.03 5.52 8.05
CA ALA A 4 -1.72 6.94 7.85
C ALA A 4 -0.21 7.21 7.68
N ARG A 5 0.67 6.43 8.31
CA ARG A 5 2.12 6.52 8.05
C ARG A 5 2.48 6.07 6.64
N VAL A 6 1.88 4.96 6.19
CA VAL A 6 2.08 4.47 4.81
C VAL A 6 1.61 5.53 3.82
N GLU A 7 0.43 6.10 4.03
CA GLU A 7 -0.10 7.18 3.20
C GLU A 7 0.85 8.38 3.15
N ALA A 8 1.28 8.88 4.31
CA ALA A 8 2.18 10.03 4.38
C ALA A 8 3.54 9.76 3.70
N HIS A 9 4.09 8.55 3.85
CA HIS A 9 5.37 8.16 3.25
C HIS A 9 5.33 8.19 1.72
N PHE A 10 4.20 7.80 1.11
CA PHE A 10 4.07 7.73 -0.34
C PHE A 10 3.29 8.90 -0.98
N ALA A 11 2.80 9.85 -0.19
CA ALA A 11 1.86 10.87 -0.65
C ALA A 11 2.42 11.75 -1.78
N GLU A 12 3.72 12.08 -1.74
CA GLU A 12 4.36 12.94 -2.72
C GLU A 12 4.62 12.24 -4.06
N GLU A 13 4.81 10.92 -4.05
CA GLU A 13 5.09 10.12 -5.24
C GLU A 13 3.81 9.58 -5.92
N ALA A 14 2.69 9.58 -5.20
CA ALA A 14 1.45 8.99 -5.68
C ALA A 14 0.83 9.80 -6.82
N GLN A 15 0.49 9.11 -7.91
CA GLN A 15 -0.27 9.70 -9.02
C GLN A 15 -1.76 9.81 -8.70
N ALA A 16 -2.27 8.92 -7.85
CA ALA A 16 -3.64 8.95 -7.38
C ALA A 16 -3.75 8.32 -5.98
N VAL A 17 -4.66 8.86 -5.17
CA VAL A 17 -5.01 8.35 -3.85
C VAL A 17 -6.52 8.21 -3.75
N ASP A 18 -7.00 7.01 -3.43
CA ASP A 18 -8.39 6.72 -3.15
C ASP A 18 -8.53 6.18 -1.71
N ARG A 19 -9.53 6.69 -0.99
CA ARG A 19 -9.82 6.33 0.40
C ARG A 19 -11.13 5.55 0.55
N THR A 20 -11.72 5.14 -0.56
CA THR A 20 -12.95 4.34 -0.62
C THR A 20 -12.59 2.88 -0.36
N ASP A 21 -13.10 2.32 0.74
CA ASP A 21 -12.81 0.95 1.20
C ASP A 21 -11.31 0.67 1.47
N GLY A 22 -10.69 1.53 2.28
CA GLY A 22 -9.28 1.45 2.64
C GLY A 22 -8.45 2.52 1.95
N LEU A 23 -7.14 2.32 1.87
CA LEU A 23 -6.20 3.21 1.19
C LEU A 23 -5.70 2.52 -0.09
N SER A 24 -6.01 3.11 -1.24
CA SER A 24 -5.44 2.70 -2.53
C SER A 24 -4.56 3.82 -3.06
N MET A 25 -3.33 3.50 -3.47
CA MET A 25 -2.41 4.46 -4.09
C MET A 25 -1.82 3.87 -5.36
N SER A 26 -1.77 4.69 -6.41
CA SER A 26 -1.26 4.29 -7.73
C SER A 26 -0.06 5.14 -8.12
N PHE A 27 0.91 4.50 -8.75
CA PHE A 27 2.17 5.07 -9.24
C PHE A 27 2.35 4.64 -10.71
N ALA A 28 3.42 5.11 -11.36
CA ALA A 28 3.65 4.85 -12.78
C ALA A 28 3.66 3.34 -13.12
N ASP A 29 4.41 2.56 -12.33
CA ASP A 29 4.71 1.15 -12.63
C ASP A 29 4.11 0.16 -11.62
N TRP A 30 3.50 0.67 -10.55
CA TRP A 30 2.97 -0.16 -9.47
C TRP A 30 1.82 0.53 -8.73
N ARG A 31 1.08 -0.25 -7.96
CA ARG A 31 0.01 0.23 -7.09
C ARG A 31 -0.11 -0.66 -5.86
N PHE A 32 -0.77 -0.16 -4.83
CA PHE A 32 -1.15 -0.99 -3.69
C PHE A 32 -2.54 -0.62 -3.15
N ASN A 33 -3.12 -1.54 -2.38
CA ASN A 33 -4.30 -1.32 -1.55
C ASN A 33 -4.07 -1.87 -0.14
N LEU A 34 -4.45 -1.07 0.86
CA LEU A 34 -4.51 -1.43 2.27
C LEU A 34 -5.95 -1.32 2.75
N ARG A 35 -6.53 -2.41 3.27
CA ARG A 35 -7.88 -2.39 3.85
C ARG A 35 -7.96 -3.18 5.13
N SER A 36 -8.73 -2.70 6.09
CA SER A 36 -9.08 -3.48 7.28
C SER A 36 -9.99 -4.64 6.87
N SER A 37 -9.77 -5.82 7.44
CA SER A 37 -10.70 -6.93 7.26
C SER A 37 -11.98 -6.67 8.06
N ASN A 38 -13.14 -6.92 7.43
CA ASN A 38 -14.45 -6.76 8.08
C ASN A 38 -14.75 -7.85 9.12
N THR A 39 -14.09 -9.01 9.02
CA THR A 39 -14.41 -10.21 9.80
C THR A 39 -13.28 -10.67 10.70
N GLU A 40 -12.08 -10.12 10.54
CA GLU A 40 -10.87 -10.56 11.25
C GLU A 40 -10.06 -9.32 11.69
N PRO A 41 -9.34 -9.37 12.81
CA PRO A 41 -8.55 -8.23 13.30
C PRO A 41 -7.22 -8.08 12.55
N VAL A 42 -7.26 -8.01 11.22
CA VAL A 42 -6.09 -7.95 10.33
C VAL A 42 -6.24 -6.86 9.27
N VAL A 43 -5.11 -6.35 8.78
CA VAL A 43 -5.03 -5.48 7.59
C VAL A 43 -4.60 -6.30 6.40
N ARG A 44 -5.31 -6.17 5.28
CA ARG A 44 -4.97 -6.80 4.00
C ARG A 44 -4.16 -5.83 3.17
N LEU A 45 -3.03 -6.30 2.66
CA LEU A 45 -2.17 -5.61 1.71
C LEU A 45 -2.22 -6.34 0.36
N ASN A 46 -2.52 -5.61 -0.71
CA ASN A 46 -2.33 -6.05 -2.08
C ASN A 46 -1.32 -5.12 -2.77
N VAL A 47 -0.32 -5.66 -3.44
CA VAL A 47 0.69 -4.91 -4.21
C VAL A 47 0.77 -5.50 -5.61
N GLU A 48 0.74 -4.65 -6.62
CA GLU A 48 0.81 -5.06 -8.02
C GLU A 48 1.81 -4.17 -8.76
N SER A 49 2.53 -4.76 -9.73
CA SER A 49 3.39 -4.05 -10.67
C SER A 49 3.04 -4.46 -12.11
N ARG A 50 3.60 -3.75 -13.09
CA ARG A 50 3.48 -4.07 -14.52
C ARG A 50 4.38 -5.24 -14.94
N GLY A 51 4.35 -6.34 -14.20
CA GLY A 51 5.18 -7.53 -14.44
C GLY A 51 6.61 -7.45 -13.88
N ASP A 52 6.95 -6.35 -13.20
CA ASP A 52 8.23 -6.18 -12.51
C ASP A 52 8.16 -6.81 -11.11
N ILE A 53 8.58 -8.08 -11.01
CA ILE A 53 8.57 -8.84 -9.75
C ILE A 53 9.49 -8.21 -8.70
N PRO A 54 10.77 -7.87 -9.01
CA PRO A 54 11.64 -7.21 -8.05
C PRO A 54 11.06 -5.92 -7.46
N LEU A 55 10.42 -5.08 -8.28
CA LEU A 55 9.75 -3.87 -7.81
C LEU A 55 8.60 -4.19 -6.85
N MET A 56 7.73 -5.13 -7.21
CA MET A 56 6.60 -5.54 -6.38
C MET A 56 7.06 -6.06 -5.01
N GLU A 57 8.10 -6.91 -4.99
CA GLU A 57 8.65 -7.47 -3.75
C GLU A 57 9.30 -6.38 -2.88
N ALA A 58 10.07 -5.47 -3.49
CA ALA A 58 10.71 -4.36 -2.78
C ALA A 58 9.67 -3.44 -2.12
N ARG A 59 8.62 -3.05 -2.85
CA ARG A 59 7.55 -2.19 -2.31
C ARG A 59 6.70 -2.91 -1.28
N THR A 60 6.45 -4.20 -1.46
CA THR A 60 5.78 -5.03 -0.43
C THR A 60 6.56 -5.00 0.88
N LYS A 61 7.88 -5.23 0.83
CA LYS A 61 8.73 -5.21 2.01
C LYS A 61 8.73 -3.84 2.69
N GLU A 62 8.85 -2.77 1.92
CA GLU A 62 8.81 -1.38 2.42
C GLU A 62 7.49 -1.08 3.15
N ILE A 63 6.35 -1.41 2.55
CA ILE A 63 5.03 -1.19 3.17
C ILE A 63 4.89 -2.00 4.46
N LEU A 64 5.31 -3.27 4.46
CA LEU A 64 5.26 -4.11 5.66
C LEU A 64 6.11 -3.56 6.81
N GLN A 65 7.27 -2.97 6.51
CA GLN A 65 8.11 -2.30 7.51
C GLN A 65 7.38 -1.10 8.13
N LEU A 66 6.74 -0.26 7.31
CA LEU A 66 5.96 0.90 7.77
C LEU A 66 4.72 0.52 8.57
N LEU A 67 4.10 -0.64 8.29
CA LEU A 67 2.96 -1.13 9.04
C LEU A 67 3.35 -1.64 10.44
N ASN A 68 4.54 -2.25 10.56
CA ASN A 68 5.02 -2.87 11.80
C ASN A 68 5.83 -1.92 12.71
N SER A 69 6.08 -0.68 12.28
CA SER A 69 6.78 0.36 13.06
C SER A 69 5.93 1.04 14.12
#